data_AF-A0A940BTX9-F1
#
_entry.id   AF-A0A940BTX9-F1
#
_cell.length_a   1.000
_cell.length_b   1.000
_cell.length_c   1.000
_cell.angle_alpha   90.00
_cell.angle_beta   90.00
_cell.angle_gamma   90.00
#
_symmetry.space_group_name_H-M   'P 1'
#
loop_
_entity.id
_entity.type
_entity.pdbx_description
1 polymer ?
#
loop_
_entity_poly.entity_id
_entity_poly.type
_entity_poly.pdbx_seq_one_letter_code
_entity_poly.pdbx_strand_id
1 'polypeptide(L)' 'MHSHDHSHAHGQEVSPEERLALLKYMVQHNAHHAEELHELAHTLDGEPAEFLHNAVKDIEESNKKIEAALKLLEE' A
#
# COMPACT_ATOMS: atom_id res chain seq x y z
N MET A 1 -16.40 1.98 -27.06
CA MET A 1 -17.09 1.45 -25.87
C MET A 1 -16.24 0.35 -25.28
N HIS A 2 -15.61 0.58 -24.12
CA HIS A 2 -15.09 -0.49 -23.28
C HIS A 2 -15.48 -0.16 -21.84
N SER A 3 -16.64 -0.66 -21.45
CA SER A 3 -17.06 -0.71 -20.05
C SER A 3 -16.26 -1.83 -19.40
N HIS A 4 -15.27 -1.48 -18.59
CA HIS A 4 -14.72 -2.44 -17.63
C HIS A 4 -15.72 -2.53 -16.48
N ASP A 5 -16.60 -3.53 -16.58
CA ASP A 5 -17.49 -3.95 -15.51
C ASP A 5 -16.64 -4.54 -14.38
N HIS A 6 -16.27 -3.71 -13.41
CA HIS A 6 -15.76 -4.19 -12.13
C HIS A 6 -16.97 -4.59 -11.29
N SER A 7 -17.50 -5.78 -11.57
CA SER A 7 -18.38 -6.47 -10.65
C SER A 7 -17.60 -6.78 -9.37
N HIS A 8 -17.66 -5.87 -8.40
CA HIS A 8 -17.27 -6.17 -7.03
C HIS A 8 -18.32 -7.12 -6.45
N ALA A 9 -18.12 -8.41 -6.68
CA ALA A 9 -18.81 -9.45 -5.95
C ALA A 9 -18.47 -9.29 -4.46
N HIS A 10 -19.33 -8.57 -3.72
CA HIS A 10 -19.30 -8.41 -2.27
C HIS A 10 -19.69 -9.74 -1.58
N GLY A 11 -18.90 -10.80 -1.76
CA GLY A 11 -19.28 -12.12 -1.25
C GLY A 11 -18.21 -13.20 -1.22
N GLN A 12 -16.96 -12.91 -1.57
CA GLN A 12 -15.87 -13.85 -1.30
C GLN A 12 -15.33 -13.55 0.10
N GLU A 13 -15.71 -14.36 1.09
CA GLU A 13 -15.07 -14.35 2.40
C GLU A 13 -13.59 -14.66 2.19
N VAL A 14 -12.73 -13.66 2.39
CA VAL A 14 -11.28 -13.83 2.33
C VAL A 14 -10.88 -14.72 3.51
N SER A 15 -10.27 -15.87 3.23
CA SER A 15 -9.86 -16.80 4.29
C SER A 15 -8.86 -16.12 5.26
N PRO A 16 -8.71 -16.61 6.50
CA PRO A 16 -7.65 -16.13 7.39
C PRO A 16 -6.25 -16.13 6.72
N GLU A 17 -5.94 -17.18 5.96
CA GLU A 17 -4.67 -17.32 5.25
C GLU A 17 -4.54 -16.30 4.11
N GLU A 18 -5.61 -16.08 3.34
CA GLU A 18 -5.64 -15.08 2.27
C GLU A 18 -5.50 -13.66 2.82
N ARG A 19 -6.10 -13.36 3.98
CA ARG A 19 -5.95 -12.05 4.66
C ARG A 19 -4.50 -11.84 5.09
N LEU A 20 -3.87 -12.83 5.72
CA LEU A 20 -2.46 -12.75 6.12
C LEU A 20 -1.53 -12.59 4.92
N ALA A 21 -1.74 -13.39 3.87
CA ALA A 21 -0.96 -13.31 2.64
C ALA A 21 -1.10 -11.92 1.98
N LEU A 22 -2.33 -11.40 1.91
CA LEU A 22 -2.59 -10.07 1.36
C LEU A 22 -1.90 -8.98 2.17
N LEU A 23 -2.01 -9.00 3.51
CA LEU A 23 -1.37 -7.99 4.35
C LEU A 23 0.16 -8.03 4.25
N LYS A 24 0.77 -9.22 4.20
CA LYS A 24 2.22 -9.37 3.95
C LYS A 24 2.63 -8.81 2.59
N TYR A 25 1.84 -9.10 1.56
CA TYR A 25 2.05 -8.54 0.23
C TYR A 25 1.93 -7.00 0.24
N MET A 26 0.92 -6.44 0.93
CA MET A 26 0.72 -4.99 1.02
C MET A 26 1.93 -4.28 1.66
N VAL A 27 2.53 -4.84 2.73
CA VAL A 27 3.72 -4.24 3.35
C VAL A 27 4.86 -4.12 2.34
N GLN A 28 5.17 -5.21 1.63
CA GLN A 28 6.24 -5.24 0.63
C GLN A 28 5.93 -4.32 -0.56
N HIS A 29 4.69 -4.33 -1.03
CA HIS A 29 4.25 -3.51 -2.15
C HIS A 29 4.34 -2.02 -1.84
N ASN A 30 3.90 -1.62 -0.65
CA ASN A 30 4.00 -0.25 -0.16
C ASN A 30 5.46 0.19 0.00
N ALA A 31 6.35 -0.69 0.49
CA ALA A 31 7.77 -0.35 0.59
C ALA A 31 8.38 -0.05 -0.80
N HIS A 32 8.02 -0.84 -1.81
CA HIS A 32 8.44 -0.58 -3.19
C HIS A 32 7.89 0.75 -3.73
N HIS A 33 6.61 1.05 -3.50
CA HIS A 33 6.03 2.35 -3.87
C HIS A 33 6.75 3.51 -3.19
N ALA A 34 7.09 3.38 -1.91
CA ALA A 34 7.83 4.41 -1.19
C ALA A 34 9.22 4.66 -1.80
N GLU A 35 9.93 3.60 -2.19
CA GLU A 35 11.22 3.70 -2.88
C GLU A 35 11.08 4.40 -4.24
N GLU A 36 10.15 3.96 -5.10
CA GLU A 36 9.93 4.56 -6.43
C GLU A 36 9.51 6.03 -6.35
N LEU A 37 8.63 6.38 -5.42
CA LEU A 37 8.19 7.77 -5.21
C LEU A 37 9.30 8.63 -4.63
N HIS A 38 10.15 8.08 -3.77
CA HIS A 38 11.31 8.79 -3.23
C HIS A 38 12.34 9.11 -4.33
N GLU A 39 12.62 8.15 -5.21
CA GLU A 39 13.49 8.36 -6.37
C GLU A 39 12.89 9.39 -7.34
N LEU A 40 11.59 9.32 -7.61
CA LEU A 40 10.90 10.27 -8.48
C LEU A 40 10.93 11.69 -7.89
N ALA A 41 10.79 11.83 -6.57
CA ALA A 41 10.85 13.13 -5.90
C ALA A 41 12.16 13.88 -6.16
N HIS A 42 13.29 13.17 -6.27
CA HIS A 42 14.58 13.78 -6.59
C HIS A 42 14.69 14.29 -8.05
N THR A 43 13.75 13.94 -8.91
CA THR A 43 13.69 14.46 -10.29
C THR A 43 12.84 15.73 -10.41
N LEU A 44 12.19 16.14 -9.32
CA LEU A 44 11.29 17.27 -9.23
C LEU A 44 11.85 18.35 -8.30
N ASP A 45 11.36 19.58 -8.47
CA ASP A 45 11.71 20.72 -7.62
C ASP A 45 10.46 21.33 -6.97
N GLY A 46 10.65 21.95 -5.81
CA GLY A 46 9.61 22.71 -5.12
C GLY A 46 8.46 21.85 -4.61
N GLU A 47 7.25 22.41 -4.69
CA GLU A 47 6.05 21.86 -4.06
C GLU A 47 5.70 20.40 -4.51
N PRO A 48 5.82 20.01 -5.79
CA PRO A 48 5.61 18.61 -6.19
C PRO A 48 6.55 17.60 -5.50
N ALA A 49 7.83 17.95 -5.34
CA ALA A 49 8.80 17.09 -4.64
C ALA A 49 8.43 16.94 -3.16
N GLU A 50 8.00 18.03 -2.52
CA GLU A 50 7.53 18.01 -1.12
C GLU A 50 6.29 17.13 -0.95
N PHE A 51 5.32 17.18 -1.88
CA PHE A 51 4.16 16.30 -1.85
C PHE A 51 4.54 14.83 -1.98
N LEU A 52 5.48 14.47 -2.87
CA LEU A 52 5.96 13.09 -2.99
C LEU A 52 6.70 12.63 -1.73
N HIS A 53 7.53 13.46 -1.13
CA HIS A 53 8.17 13.12 0.15
C HIS A 53 7.15 12.93 1.29
N ASN A 54 6.06 13.69 1.30
CA ASN A 54 4.99 13.48 2.28
C ASN A 54 4.23 12.18 2.00
N ALA A 55 3.94 11.86 0.74
CA ALA A 55 3.33 10.58 0.36
C ALA A 55 4.18 9.38 0.79
N VAL A 56 5.51 9.47 0.65
CA VAL A 56 6.45 8.43 1.14
C VAL A 56 6.30 8.22 2.64
N LYS A 57 6.26 9.30 3.44
CA LYS A 57 6.05 9.21 4.89
C LYS A 57 4.70 8.57 5.25
N ASP A 58 3.64 8.95 4.55
CA ASP A 58 2.30 8.40 4.78
C ASP A 58 2.26 6.89 4.48
N ILE A 59 2.98 6.45 3.44
CA ILE A 59 3.13 5.02 3.11
C ILE A 59 3.90 4.28 4.21
N GLU A 60 5.01 4.83 4.70
CA GLU A 60 5.78 4.25 5.81
C GLU A 60 4.94 4.15 7.09
N GLU A 61 4.14 5.17 7.41
CA GLU A 61 3.20 5.15 8.54
C GLU A 61 2.09 4.13 8.35
N SER A 62 1.56 4.00 7.14
CA SER A 62 0.59 2.96 6.78
C SER A 62 1.18 1.56 7.01
N ASN A 63 2.42 1.33 6.57
CA ASN A 63 3.11 0.06 6.77
C ASN A 63 3.27 -0.30 8.24
N LYS A 64 3.63 0.65 9.11
CA LYS A 64 3.69 0.42 10.57
C LYS A 64 2.35 -0.08 11.13
N LYS A 65 1.22 0.46 10.64
CA LYS A 65 -0.13 0.04 11.06
C LYS A 65 -0.48 -1.36 10.52
N ILE A 66 -0.12 -1.65 9.27
CA ILE A 66 -0.34 -2.98 8.67
C ILE A 66 0.49 -4.04 9.39
N GLU A 67 1.76 -3.76 9.70
CA GLU A 67 2.61 -4.66 10.47
C GLU A 67 2.09 -4.90 11.89
N ALA A 68 1.54 -3.87 12.54
CA ALA A 68 0.88 -4.03 13.83
C ALA A 68 -0.35 -4.94 13.73
N ALA A 69 -1.16 -4.79 12.67
CA ALA A 69 -2.29 -5.67 12.41
C ALA A 69 -1.86 -7.11 12.11
N LEU A 70 -0.78 -7.31 11.35
CA LEU A 70 -0.19 -8.62 11.08
C LEU A 70 0.19 -9.34 12.37
N LYS A 71 0.88 -8.66 13.29
CA LYS A 71 1.26 -9.23 14.58
C LYS A 71 0.05 -9.73 15.37
N LEU A 72 -1.02 -8.93 15.44
CA LEU A 72 -2.26 -9.29 16.13
C LEU A 72 -3.01 -10.47 15.49
N LEU A 73 -2.80 -10.73 14.20
CA LEU A 73 -3.43 -11.85 13.49
C LEU A 73 -2.59 -13.13 13.52
N GLU A 74 -1.31 -13.03 13.91
CA GLU A 74 -0.39 -14.17 14.07
C GLU A 74 -0.27 -14.66 15.53
N GLU A 75 -0.86 -13.94 16.49
CA GLU A 75 -1.03 -14.32 17.91
C GLU A 75 -2.11 -15.39 18.11
#